data_AF-A0A2V6TLW3-F1
#
_entry.id   AF-A0A2V6TLW3-F1
#
_cell.length_a   1.000
_cell.length_b   1.000
_cell.length_c   1.000
_cell.angle_alpha   90.00
_cell.angle_beta   90.00
_cell.angle_gamma   90.00
#
_symmetry.space_group_name_H-M   'P 1'
#
loop_
_entity.id
_entity.type
_entity.pdbx_description
1 polymer ?
#
loop_
_entity_poly.entity_id
_entity_poly.type
_entity_poly.pdbx_seq_one_letter_code
_entity_poly.pdbx_strand_id
1 'polypeptide(L)'
;AFALSHDMGERRAEVVWDSIALHTTPSIAQHKGADVACCQNGIACDYGGLGYQELSDDIKKVILSAYPRLDMKNMLTTCLCGIAKNHPSTTRDNFIADFGIKYIPGYTRVSAVDLLHQAPFAE
;
A
#
# COMPACT_ATOMS: atom_id res chain seq x y z
N ALA A 1 19.04 -2.26 7.69
CA ALA A 1 17.56 -2.41 7.78
C ALA A 1 17.15 -2.38 9.24
N PHE A 2 16.08 -1.65 9.60
CA PHE A 2 15.66 -1.41 10.99
C PHE A 2 15.54 -2.69 11.84
N ALA A 3 14.86 -3.73 11.35
CA ALA A 3 14.65 -4.96 12.11
C ALA A 3 15.96 -5.70 12.45
N LEU A 4 16.93 -5.70 11.52
CA LEU A 4 18.24 -6.31 11.73
C LEU A 4 19.09 -5.52 12.73
N SER A 5 19.04 -4.18 12.68
CA SER A 5 19.80 -3.34 13.62
C SER A 5 19.24 -3.36 15.04
N HIS A 6 18.09 -3.99 15.26
CA HIS A 6 17.45 -4.18 16.56
C HIS A 6 17.40 -5.66 16.97
N ASP A 7 18.29 -6.50 16.39
CA ASP A 7 18.47 -7.90 16.76
C ASP A 7 17.18 -8.75 16.72
N MET A 8 16.23 -8.40 15.85
CA MET A 8 14.96 -9.13 15.72
C MET A 8 15.14 -10.50 15.04
N GLY A 9 16.32 -10.78 14.47
CA GLY A 9 16.64 -11.98 13.71
C GLY A 9 16.20 -11.90 12.25
N GLU A 10 16.90 -12.65 11.38
CA GLU A 10 16.70 -12.61 9.93
C GLU A 10 15.27 -12.93 9.51
N ARG A 11 14.70 -14.02 10.05
CA ARG A 11 13.33 -14.44 9.72
C ARG A 11 12.30 -13.35 10.01
N ARG A 12 12.42 -12.62 11.12
CA ARG A 12 11.48 -11.52 11.43
C ARG A 12 11.71 -10.33 10.53
N ALA A 13 12.97 -10.02 10.21
CA ALA A 13 13.30 -8.96 9.28
C ALA A 13 12.72 -9.24 7.88
N GLU A 14 12.78 -10.47 7.41
CA GLU A 14 12.15 -10.91 6.16
C GLU A 14 10.64 -10.75 6.19
N VAL A 15 9.97 -11.23 7.24
CA VAL A 15 8.50 -11.10 7.38
C VAL A 15 8.07 -9.64 7.41
N VAL A 16 8.80 -8.76 8.10
CA VAL A 16 8.53 -7.31 8.12
C VAL A 16 8.70 -6.72 6.72
N TRP A 17 9.79 -7.08 6.04
CA TRP A 17 10.05 -6.60 4.69
C TRP A 17 8.95 -7.04 3.72
N ASP A 18 8.59 -8.33 3.72
CA ASP A 18 7.53 -8.89 2.89
C ASP A 18 6.16 -8.28 3.18
N SER A 19 5.85 -8.05 4.45
CA SER A 19 4.61 -7.37 4.86
C SER A 19 4.52 -5.97 4.26
N ILE A 20 5.61 -5.21 4.29
CA ILE A 20 5.67 -3.85 3.71
C ILE A 20 5.67 -3.91 2.18
N ALA A 21 6.39 -4.83 1.55
CA ALA A 21 6.48 -4.89 0.10
C ALA A 21 5.15 -5.31 -0.55
N LEU A 22 4.39 -6.19 0.12
CA LEU A 22 3.22 -6.86 -0.46
C LEU A 22 1.88 -6.32 0.06
N HIS A 23 1.85 -5.37 1.00
CA HIS A 23 0.61 -4.94 1.67
C HIS A 23 -0.47 -4.38 0.74
N THR A 24 -0.13 -3.93 -0.46
CA THR A 24 -1.11 -3.44 -1.45
C THR A 24 -1.42 -4.45 -2.55
N THR A 25 -0.86 -5.65 -2.48
CA THR A 25 -0.98 -6.68 -3.53
C THR A 25 -1.66 -7.93 -2.98
N PRO A 26 -3.00 -7.90 -2.81
CA PRO A 26 -3.74 -8.98 -2.16
C PRO A 26 -3.56 -10.33 -2.86
N SER A 27 -3.47 -10.33 -4.18
CA SER A 27 -3.24 -11.53 -4.99
C SER A 27 -1.93 -12.27 -4.70
N ILE A 28 -0.98 -11.63 -4.00
CA ILE A 28 0.29 -12.25 -3.60
C ILE A 28 0.35 -12.40 -2.07
N ALA A 29 -0.03 -11.35 -1.32
CA ALA A 29 0.08 -11.31 0.14
C ALA A 29 -0.64 -12.49 0.82
N GLN A 30 -1.80 -12.88 0.30
CA GLN A 30 -2.60 -14.00 0.83
C GLN A 30 -1.90 -15.37 0.73
N HIS A 31 -0.89 -15.50 -0.13
CA HIS A 31 -0.16 -16.75 -0.34
C HIS A 31 1.24 -16.76 0.27
N LYS A 32 1.70 -15.64 0.84
CA LYS A 32 3.08 -15.49 1.33
C LYS A 32 3.29 -16.07 2.73
N GLY A 33 2.30 -15.94 3.61
CA GLY A 33 2.37 -16.38 5.01
C GLY A 33 1.36 -15.66 5.88
N ALA A 34 1.07 -16.21 7.07
CA ALA A 34 0.00 -15.72 7.95
C ALA A 34 0.20 -14.25 8.37
N ASP A 35 1.42 -13.85 8.72
CA ASP A 35 1.72 -12.47 9.15
C ASP A 35 1.49 -11.46 8.01
N VAL A 36 1.95 -11.80 6.80
CA VAL A 36 1.81 -10.96 5.60
C VAL A 36 0.34 -10.85 5.17
N ALA A 37 -0.39 -11.97 5.18
CA ALA A 37 -1.83 -12.00 4.90
C ALA A 37 -2.62 -11.20 5.94
N CYS A 38 -2.28 -11.32 7.23
CA CYS A 38 -2.92 -10.58 8.32
C CYS A 38 -2.69 -9.07 8.18
N CYS A 39 -1.45 -8.64 7.91
CA CYS A 39 -1.10 -7.24 7.65
C CYS A 39 -1.93 -6.68 6.49
N GLN A 40 -1.97 -7.39 5.36
CA GLN A 40 -2.74 -6.97 4.19
C GLN A 40 -4.24 -6.89 4.49
N ASN A 41 -4.81 -7.86 5.20
CA ASN A 41 -6.22 -7.87 5.58
C ASN A 41 -6.59 -6.68 6.49
N GLY A 42 -5.73 -6.34 7.46
CA GLY A 42 -5.92 -5.16 8.30
C GLY A 42 -5.97 -3.86 7.49
N ILE A 43 -5.04 -3.72 6.54
CA ILE A 43 -4.99 -2.55 5.64
C ILE A 43 -6.20 -2.51 4.71
N ALA A 44 -6.59 -3.64 4.14
CA ALA A 44 -7.79 -3.76 3.31
C ALA A 44 -9.06 -3.40 4.07
N CYS A 45 -9.15 -3.74 5.35
CA CYS A 45 -10.25 -3.33 6.22
C CYS A 45 -10.23 -1.83 6.49
N ASP A 46 -9.09 -1.28 6.93
CA ASP A 46 -9.01 0.11 7.39
C ASP A 46 -9.04 1.15 6.26
N TYR A 47 -8.45 0.82 5.11
CA TYR A 47 -8.42 1.66 3.91
C TYR A 47 -9.61 1.36 2.97
N GLY A 48 -9.83 0.09 2.66
CA GLY A 48 -10.80 -0.35 1.64
C GLY A 48 -12.18 -0.73 2.17
N GLY A 49 -12.34 -0.87 3.50
CA GLY A 49 -13.59 -1.32 4.12
C GLY A 49 -13.87 -2.82 3.97
N LEU A 50 -12.93 -3.61 3.45
CA LEU A 50 -13.12 -5.05 3.25
C LEU A 50 -13.22 -5.78 4.59
N GLY A 51 -14.25 -6.62 4.77
CA GLY A 51 -14.52 -7.32 6.03
C GLY A 51 -14.95 -6.40 7.19
N TYR A 52 -15.11 -5.08 6.98
CA TYR A 52 -15.49 -4.15 8.04
C TYR A 52 -16.84 -4.51 8.68
N GLN A 53 -17.79 -5.01 7.88
CA GLN A 53 -19.11 -5.43 8.37
C GLN A 53 -19.07 -6.74 9.18
N GLU A 54 -18.00 -7.51 9.09
CA GLU A 54 -17.82 -8.76 9.84
C GLU A 54 -17.31 -8.48 11.26
N LEU A 55 -16.74 -7.30 11.52
CA LEU A 55 -16.36 -6.87 12.86
C LEU A 55 -17.60 -6.47 13.66
N SER A 56 -17.64 -6.83 14.95
CA SER A 56 -18.70 -6.37 15.85
C SER A 56 -18.56 -4.88 16.14
N ASP A 57 -19.68 -4.21 16.42
CA ASP A 57 -19.69 -2.79 16.72
C ASP A 57 -18.94 -2.45 18.01
N ASP A 58 -18.93 -3.37 18.99
CA ASP A 58 -18.15 -3.23 20.21
C ASP A 58 -16.64 -3.20 19.93
N ILE A 59 -16.14 -4.09 19.07
CA ILE A 59 -14.72 -4.12 18.68
C ILE A 59 -14.36 -2.84 17.91
N LYS A 60 -15.20 -2.42 16.96
CA LYS A 60 -15.00 -1.16 16.21
C LYS A 60 -14.92 0.02 17.17
N LYS A 61 -15.83 0.09 18.14
CA LYS A 61 -15.88 1.18 19.13
C LYS A 61 -14.62 1.22 20.00
N VAL A 62 -14.16 0.07 20.50
CA VAL A 62 -12.93 -0.01 21.31
C VAL A 62 -11.73 0.48 20.51
N ILE A 63 -11.54 -0.02 19.28
CA ILE A 63 -10.41 0.36 18.42
C ILE A 63 -10.46 1.85 18.08
N LEU A 64 -11.59 2.36 17.60
CA LEU A 64 -11.72 3.75 17.17
C LEU A 64 -11.69 4.76 18.32
N SER A 65 -11.99 4.31 19.55
CA SER A 65 -11.82 5.14 20.75
C SER A 65 -10.35 5.29 21.13
N ALA A 66 -9.55 4.22 20.98
CA ALA A 66 -8.11 4.24 21.25
C ALA A 66 -7.30 4.87 20.11
N TYR A 67 -7.72 4.65 18.86
CA TYR A 67 -7.06 5.07 17.63
C TYR A 67 -8.06 5.78 16.72
N PRO A 68 -8.41 7.04 17.01
CA PRO A 68 -9.32 7.81 16.17
C PRO A 68 -8.76 7.98 14.75
N ARG A 69 -9.65 8.08 13.76
CA ARG A 69 -9.24 8.17 12.34
C ARG A 69 -8.58 9.49 11.95
N LEU A 70 -8.75 10.55 12.75
CA LEU A 70 -8.09 11.85 12.53
C LEU A 70 -8.12 12.35 11.08
N ASP A 71 -9.28 12.31 10.44
CA ASP A 71 -9.47 12.72 9.03
C ASP A 71 -8.58 11.99 8.00
N MET A 72 -8.21 10.73 8.30
CA MET A 72 -7.27 9.93 7.52
C MET A 72 -7.53 9.91 6.02
N LYS A 73 -8.79 9.89 5.55
CA LYS A 73 -9.09 9.86 4.11
C LYS A 73 -8.56 11.11 3.38
N ASN A 74 -8.78 12.29 3.94
CA ASN A 74 -8.33 13.54 3.35
C ASN A 74 -6.82 13.70 3.51
N MET A 75 -6.29 13.46 4.71
CA MET A 75 -4.85 13.56 4.97
C MET A 75 -4.03 12.60 4.12
N LEU A 76 -4.48 11.35 3.98
CA LEU A 76 -3.84 10.36 3.11
C LEU A 76 -3.93 10.79 1.65
N THR A 77 -5.10 11.27 1.19
CA THR A 77 -5.25 11.80 -0.17
C THR A 77 -4.24 12.92 -0.44
N THR A 78 -4.11 13.89 0.48
CA THR A 78 -3.12 14.97 0.36
C THR A 78 -1.70 14.43 0.30
N CYS A 79 -1.34 13.47 1.15
CA CYS A 79 -0.01 12.87 1.18
C CYS A 79 0.30 12.14 -0.14
N LEU A 80 -0.61 11.29 -0.61
CA LEU A 80 -0.44 10.51 -1.84
C LEU A 80 -0.40 11.39 -3.09
N CYS A 81 -1.20 12.45 -3.14
CA CYS A 81 -1.11 13.48 -4.18
C CYS A 81 0.25 14.19 -4.15
N GLY A 82 0.78 14.48 -2.96
CA GLY A 82 2.12 15.04 -2.79
C GLY A 82 3.21 14.13 -3.36
N ILE A 83 3.13 12.82 -3.11
CA ILE A 83 4.05 11.82 -3.68
C ILE A 83 3.90 11.78 -5.20
N ALA A 84 2.68 11.65 -5.73
CA ALA A 84 2.43 11.59 -7.17
C ALA A 84 2.94 12.85 -7.91
N LYS A 85 2.83 14.02 -7.29
CA LYS A 85 3.30 15.29 -7.85
C LYS A 85 4.83 15.43 -7.82
N ASN A 86 5.46 15.08 -6.70
CA ASN A 86 6.89 15.35 -6.49
C ASN A 86 7.79 14.18 -6.95
N HIS A 87 7.25 12.96 -6.98
CA HIS A 87 7.97 11.74 -7.31
C HIS A 87 7.17 10.82 -8.26
N PRO A 88 6.69 11.31 -9.41
CA PRO A 88 5.83 10.54 -10.33
C PRO A 88 6.51 9.27 -10.90
N SER A 89 7.84 9.18 -10.85
CA SER A 89 8.57 7.98 -11.30
C SER A 89 8.42 6.80 -10.34
N THR A 90 8.09 7.04 -9.06
CA THR A 90 7.98 5.99 -8.02
C THR A 90 6.57 5.46 -7.83
N THR A 91 5.60 5.96 -8.60
CA THR A 91 4.17 5.62 -8.44
C THR A 91 3.67 4.70 -9.54
N ARG A 92 4.48 4.46 -10.59
CA ARG A 92 4.13 3.64 -11.77
C ARG A 92 3.50 2.30 -11.41
N ASP A 93 4.04 1.61 -10.42
CA ASP A 93 3.78 0.19 -10.14
C ASP A 93 2.86 -0.02 -8.93
N ASN A 94 2.34 1.05 -8.35
CA ASN A 94 1.51 1.00 -7.16
C ASN A 94 0.27 1.91 -7.29
N PHE A 95 -0.62 1.81 -6.30
CA PHE A 95 -1.94 2.46 -6.33
C PHE A 95 -1.86 4.00 -6.24
N ILE A 96 -0.70 4.58 -5.88
CA ILE A 96 -0.53 6.04 -5.82
C ILE A 96 -0.74 6.67 -7.19
N ALA A 97 -0.47 5.94 -8.28
CA ALA A 97 -0.77 6.42 -9.63
C ALA A 97 -2.24 6.80 -9.82
N ASP A 98 -3.19 6.14 -9.13
CA ASP A 98 -4.61 6.45 -9.25
C ASP A 98 -4.93 7.84 -8.67
N PHE A 99 -4.24 8.24 -7.59
CA PHE A 99 -4.33 9.59 -7.04
C PHE A 99 -3.74 10.63 -7.98
N GLY A 100 -2.60 10.31 -8.61
CA GLY A 100 -1.98 11.14 -9.63
C GLY A 100 -2.94 11.40 -10.79
N ILE A 101 -3.48 10.34 -11.39
CA ILE A 101 -4.43 10.40 -12.51
C ILE A 101 -5.68 11.21 -12.12
N LYS A 102 -6.21 10.98 -10.92
CA LYS A 102 -7.47 11.59 -10.49
C LYS A 102 -7.35 13.07 -10.11
N TYR A 103 -6.25 13.46 -9.46
CA TYR A 103 -6.17 14.76 -8.78
C TYR A 103 -5.05 15.68 -9.27
N ILE A 104 -4.08 15.19 -10.03
CA ILE A 104 -2.92 15.98 -10.48
C ILE A 104 -3.04 16.28 -11.99
N PRO A 105 -3.35 17.53 -12.40
CA PRO A 105 -3.44 17.90 -13.80
C PRO A 105 -2.14 17.59 -14.56
N GLY A 106 -2.26 16.91 -15.70
CA GLY A 106 -1.12 16.53 -16.53
C GLY A 106 -0.32 15.32 -16.04
N TYR A 107 -0.71 14.69 -14.92
CA TYR A 107 -0.07 13.44 -14.49
C TYR A 107 -0.33 12.34 -15.53
N THR A 108 0.74 11.68 -15.97
CA THR A 108 0.67 10.54 -16.89
C THR A 108 1.38 9.36 -16.26
N ARG A 109 0.65 8.25 -16.07
CA ARG A 109 1.26 6.98 -15.64
C ARG A 109 2.03 6.38 -16.80
N VAL A 110 3.25 5.93 -16.55
CA VAL A 110 4.00 5.27 -17.62
C VAL A 110 3.42 3.90 -17.92
N SER A 111 3.13 3.67 -19.21
CA SER A 111 2.62 2.43 -19.76
C SER A 111 3.72 1.37 -19.87
N ALA A 112 3.44 0.16 -19.40
CA ALA A 112 4.32 -0.99 -19.63
C ALA A 112 4.37 -1.40 -21.11
N VAL A 113 3.29 -1.14 -21.87
CA VAL A 113 3.22 -1.42 -23.31
C VAL A 113 4.15 -0.48 -24.08
N ASP A 114 4.20 0.80 -23.69
CA ASP A 114 5.11 1.77 -24.31
C ASP A 114 6.57 1.39 -24.00
N LEU A 115 6.86 0.94 -22.77
CA LEU A 115 8.19 0.45 -22.40
C LEU A 115 8.63 -0.74 -23.28
N LEU A 116 7.72 -1.68 -23.56
CA LEU A 116 8.01 -2.82 -24.43
C LEU A 116 8.34 -2.38 -25.85
N HIS A 117 7.48 -1.55 -26.46
CA HIS A 117 7.66 -1.12 -27.86
C HIS A 117 8.77 -0.09 -28.07
N GLN A 118 9.23 0.57 -27.01
CA GLN A 118 10.36 1.52 -27.05
C GLN A 118 11.68 0.89 -26.59
N ALA A 119 11.70 -0.41 -26.31
CA ALA A 119 12.92 -1.08 -25.89
C ALA A 119 13.99 -1.03 -27.00
N PRO A 120 15.29 -0.87 -26.67
CA PRO A 120 16.32 -0.50 -27.64
C PRO A 120 16.86 -1.68 -28.46
N PHE A 121 16.16 -2.81 -28.49
CA PHE A 121 16.59 -4.04 -29.15
C PHE A 121 15.62 -4.43 -30.27
N ALA A 122 16.15 -5.08 -31.31
CA ALA A 122 15.35 -5.62 -32.40
C ALA A 122 14.71 -6.97 -32.00
N GLU A 123 13.61 -7.31 -32.68
CA GLU A 123 12.92 -8.61 -32.57
C GLU A 123 13.67 -9.74 -33.31
#